data_AF-A0A225UYM2-F1
#
_entry.id   AF-A0A225UYM2-F1
#
_cell.length_a   1.000
_cell.length_b   1.000
_cell.length_c   1.000
_cell.angle_alpha   90.00
_cell.angle_beta   90.00
_cell.angle_gamma   90.00
#
_symmetry.space_group_name_H-M   'P 1'
#
loop_
_entity.id
_entity.type
_entity.pdbx_description
1 polymer ?
#
loop_
_entity_poly.entity_id
_entity_poly.type
_entity_poly.pdbx_seq_one_letter_code
_entity_poly.pdbx_strand_id
1 'polypeptide(L)'
;MWKDRLLIHVNQLDNEYLTKLLEKRQPEPRVLMADFLRTNPENPVAPNTETDEQEALVMRWDVMHCKRGRGDLQNLLNQVLPDFFLSTLWMWCPQWTHVIRLLEKDFGQGDAAGLIELTRAWSKLTRRPWRDLRTLFAQIKMQKMR
;
A
#
# COMPACT_ATOMS: atom_id res chain seq x y z
N MET A 1 -2.47 12.22 -8.85
CA MET A 1 -1.95 11.51 -10.04
C MET A 1 -1.22 10.21 -9.72
N TRP A 2 -0.17 10.20 -8.87
CA TRP A 2 0.53 8.95 -8.54
C TRP A 2 -0.18 8.12 -7.46
N LYS A 3 -0.73 8.80 -6.44
CA LYS A 3 -1.56 8.19 -5.40
C LYS A 3 -2.74 7.43 -5.99
N ASP A 4 -3.43 8.04 -6.94
CA ASP A 4 -4.58 7.43 -7.61
C ASP A 4 -4.19 6.12 -8.30
N ARG A 5 -2.98 6.04 -8.86
CA ARG A 5 -2.48 4.82 -9.53
C ARG A 5 -2.02 3.75 -8.57
N LEU A 6 -1.30 4.13 -7.52
CA LEU A 6 -0.96 3.22 -6.43
C LEU A 6 -2.25 2.63 -5.84
N LEU A 7 -3.25 3.48 -5.60
CA LEU A 7 -4.54 3.08 -5.09
C LEU A 7 -5.32 2.19 -6.07
N ILE A 8 -5.32 2.48 -7.37
CA ILE A 8 -5.90 1.61 -8.40
C ILE A 8 -5.24 0.22 -8.37
N HIS A 9 -3.91 0.16 -8.32
CA HIS A 9 -3.20 -1.12 -8.29
C HIS A 9 -3.46 -1.91 -7.00
N VAL A 10 -3.44 -1.23 -5.84
CA VAL A 10 -3.78 -1.85 -4.55
C VAL A 10 -5.23 -2.36 -4.56
N ASN A 11 -6.18 -1.59 -5.10
CA ASN A 11 -7.56 -2.06 -5.26
C ASN A 11 -7.67 -3.28 -6.20
N GLN A 12 -6.84 -3.38 -7.24
CA GLN A 12 -6.79 -4.59 -8.08
C GLN A 12 -6.33 -5.81 -7.27
N LEU A 13 -5.24 -5.66 -6.49
CA LEU A 13 -4.74 -6.73 -5.62
C LEU A 13 -5.76 -7.14 -4.54
N ASP A 14 -6.48 -6.17 -3.98
CA ASP A 14 -7.56 -6.42 -3.03
C ASP A 14 -8.73 -7.18 -3.69
N ASN A 15 -9.13 -6.82 -4.91
CA ASN A 15 -10.19 -7.52 -5.66
C ASN A 15 -9.79 -8.98 -6.00
N GLU A 16 -8.54 -9.20 -6.42
CA GLU A 16 -8.01 -10.55 -6.64
C GLU A 16 -8.03 -11.38 -5.35
N TYR A 17 -7.70 -10.75 -4.23
CA TYR A 17 -7.73 -11.37 -2.92
C TYR A 17 -9.17 -11.74 -2.50
N LEU A 18 -10.12 -10.81 -2.61
CA LEU A 18 -11.54 -11.04 -2.30
C LEU A 18 -12.12 -12.19 -3.14
N THR A 19 -11.77 -12.26 -4.43
CA THR A 19 -12.19 -13.36 -5.31
C THR A 19 -11.68 -14.71 -4.79
N LYS A 20 -10.41 -14.80 -4.38
CA LYS A 20 -9.83 -16.02 -3.80
C LYS A 20 -10.48 -16.43 -2.48
N LEU A 21 -10.94 -15.46 -1.67
CA LEU A 21 -11.67 -15.76 -0.44
C LEU A 21 -13.04 -16.36 -0.73
N LEU A 22 -13.76 -15.79 -1.71
CA LEU A 22 -15.05 -16.32 -2.15
C LEU A 22 -14.92 -17.76 -2.65
N GLU A 23 -13.92 -18.05 -3.49
CA GLU A 23 -13.63 -19.41 -3.97
C GLU A 23 -13.37 -20.40 -2.82
N LYS A 24 -12.67 -19.94 -1.78
CA LYS A 24 -12.32 -20.75 -0.60
C LYS A 24 -13.40 -20.76 0.49
N ARG A 25 -14.53 -20.08 0.29
CA ARG A 25 -15.59 -19.88 1.30
C ARG A 25 -15.05 -19.34 2.63
N GLN A 26 -14.05 -18.46 2.55
CA GLN A 26 -13.48 -17.78 3.71
C GLN A 26 -14.26 -16.50 4.02
N PRO A 27 -14.25 -16.03 5.28
CA PRO A 27 -14.91 -14.79 5.65
C PRO A 27 -14.28 -13.59 4.93
N GLU A 28 -15.10 -12.56 4.72
CA GLU A 28 -14.65 -11.32 4.11
C GLU A 28 -13.78 -10.53 5.11
N PRO A 29 -12.66 -9.94 4.67
CA PRO A 29 -11.77 -9.18 5.53
C PRO A 29 -12.41 -7.86 5.95
N ARG A 30 -12.32 -7.53 7.24
CA ARG A 30 -12.70 -6.19 7.73
C ARG A 30 -11.77 -5.08 7.28
N VAL A 31 -10.51 -5.41 6.95
CA VAL A 31 -9.47 -4.47 6.54
C VAL A 31 -8.73 -5.02 5.33
N LEU A 32 -8.64 -4.21 4.28
CA LEU A 32 -7.94 -4.47 3.02
C LEU A 32 -6.63 -3.67 2.93
N MET A 33 -5.82 -3.94 1.91
CA MET A 33 -4.57 -3.19 1.69
C MET A 33 -4.85 -1.71 1.43
N ALA A 34 -5.91 -1.40 0.67
CA ALA A 34 -6.30 -0.03 0.35
C ALA A 34 -6.68 0.80 1.59
N ASP A 35 -7.19 0.17 2.64
CA ASP A 35 -7.58 0.86 3.86
C ASP A 35 -6.37 1.45 4.57
N PHE A 36 -5.23 0.76 4.58
CA PHE A 36 -3.98 1.30 5.11
C PHE A 36 -3.46 2.53 4.33
N LEU A 37 -3.83 2.67 3.06
CA LEU A 37 -3.45 3.84 2.26
C LEU A 37 -4.40 5.02 2.42
N ARG A 38 -5.68 4.74 2.71
CA ARG A 38 -6.74 5.75 2.82
C ARG A 38 -6.92 6.24 4.25
N THR A 39 -6.83 5.35 5.20
CA THR A 39 -7.09 5.57 6.63
C THR A 39 -5.95 4.97 7.45
N ASN A 40 -6.05 5.09 8.77
CA ASN A 40 -5.20 4.35 9.68
C ASN A 40 -6.08 3.35 10.43
N PRO A 41 -6.40 2.19 9.82
CA PRO A 41 -7.30 1.23 10.44
C PRO A 41 -6.72 0.73 11.77
N GLU A 42 -7.58 0.59 12.77
CA GLU A 42 -7.18 0.07 14.07
C GLU A 42 -6.70 -1.37 13.95
N ASN A 43 -5.77 -1.75 14.85
CA ASN A 43 -5.36 -3.13 14.95
C ASN A 43 -6.52 -3.96 15.52
N PRO A 44 -6.93 -5.04 14.85
CA PRO A 44 -7.91 -5.94 15.42
C PRO A 44 -7.37 -6.56 16.71
N VAL A 45 -8.26 -6.71 17.69
CA VAL A 45 -7.95 -7.33 18.98
C VAL A 45 -7.83 -8.85 18.77
N ALA A 46 -6.82 -9.46 19.39
CA ALA A 46 -6.70 -10.92 19.41
C ALA A 46 -7.66 -11.50 20.46
N PRO A 47 -8.28 -12.68 20.21
CA PRO A 47 -9.15 -13.28 21.20
C PRO A 47 -8.38 -13.65 22.47
N ASN A 48 -9.06 -13.54 23.61
CA ASN A 48 -8.54 -13.91 24.92
C ASN A 48 -9.19 -15.21 25.41
N THR A 49 -8.88 -15.64 26.63
CA THR A 49 -9.40 -16.89 27.23
C THR A 49 -10.89 -16.84 27.56
N GLU A 50 -11.51 -15.66 27.56
CA GLU A 50 -12.93 -15.45 27.88
C GLU A 50 -13.79 -15.26 26.63
N THR A 51 -13.17 -15.14 25.46
CA THR A 51 -13.87 -14.95 24.17
C THR A 51 -14.56 -16.25 23.77
N ASP A 52 -15.84 -16.18 23.36
CA ASP A 52 -16.53 -17.36 22.89
C ASP A 52 -15.88 -17.94 21.62
N GLU A 53 -16.01 -19.24 21.38
CA GLU A 53 -15.29 -19.91 20.29
C GLU A 53 -15.62 -19.33 18.90
N GLN A 54 -16.86 -18.89 18.70
CA GLN A 54 -17.31 -18.37 17.42
C GLN A 54 -16.79 -16.94 17.19
N GLU A 55 -16.86 -16.09 18.21
CA GLU A 55 -16.25 -14.76 18.20
C GLU A 55 -14.73 -14.84 18.09
N ALA A 56 -14.09 -15.80 18.77
CA ALA A 56 -12.66 -16.00 18.69
C ALA A 56 -12.20 -16.40 17.28
N LEU A 57 -13.01 -17.20 16.56
CA LEU A 57 -12.75 -17.51 15.15
C LEU A 57 -12.82 -16.26 14.27
N VAL A 58 -13.84 -15.41 14.45
CA VAL A 58 -13.98 -14.14 13.72
C VAL A 58 -12.78 -13.22 14.00
N MET A 59 -12.40 -13.04 15.27
CA MET A 59 -11.25 -12.21 15.66
C MET A 59 -9.93 -12.73 15.08
N ARG A 60 -9.74 -14.06 15.02
CA ARG A 60 -8.54 -14.66 14.40
C ARG A 60 -8.48 -14.36 12.90
N TRP A 61 -9.61 -14.42 12.20
CA TRP A 61 -9.68 -14.03 10.79
C TRP A 61 -9.36 -12.56 10.60
N ASP A 62 -9.93 -11.68 11.41
CA ASP A 62 -9.63 -10.24 11.36
C ASP A 62 -8.14 -9.96 11.56
N VAL A 63 -7.52 -10.57 12.57
CA VAL A 63 -6.08 -10.45 12.83
C VAL A 63 -5.26 -10.95 11.65
N MET A 64 -5.64 -12.09 11.06
CA MET A 64 -4.92 -12.69 9.94
C MET A 64 -5.02 -11.82 8.68
N HIS A 65 -6.21 -11.34 8.35
CA HIS A 65 -6.45 -10.46 7.21
C HIS A 65 -5.74 -9.10 7.37
N CYS A 66 -5.79 -8.50 8.56
CA CYS A 66 -5.08 -7.25 8.84
C CYS A 66 -3.56 -7.41 8.72
N LYS A 67 -2.99 -8.50 9.26
CA LYS A 67 -1.55 -8.81 9.12
C LYS A 67 -1.17 -9.02 7.65
N ARG A 68 -1.98 -9.75 6.89
CA ARG A 68 -1.77 -9.95 5.45
C ARG A 68 -1.78 -8.63 4.69
N GLY A 69 -2.81 -7.81 4.87
CA GLY A 69 -2.93 -6.52 4.17
C GLY A 69 -1.75 -5.60 4.45
N ARG A 70 -1.31 -5.54 5.72
CA ARG A 70 -0.12 -4.80 6.12
C ARG A 70 1.16 -5.35 5.50
N GLY A 71 1.38 -6.65 5.59
CA GLY A 71 2.58 -7.31 5.08
C GLY A 71 2.71 -7.20 3.56
N ASP A 72 1.60 -7.37 2.84
CA ASP A 72 1.58 -7.27 1.39
C ASP A 72 1.81 -5.84 0.92
N LEU A 73 1.24 -4.84 1.62
CA LEU A 73 1.52 -3.44 1.34
C LEU A 73 3.00 -3.11 1.60
N GLN A 74 3.55 -3.60 2.70
CA GLN A 74 4.97 -3.44 3.02
C GLN A 74 5.85 -4.07 1.92
N ASN A 75 5.54 -5.29 1.51
CA ASN A 75 6.27 -6.00 0.46
C ASN A 75 6.18 -5.27 -0.88
N LEU A 76 4.99 -4.78 -1.24
CA LEU A 76 4.77 -3.97 -2.43
C LEU A 76 5.67 -2.73 -2.41
N LEU A 77 5.70 -2.00 -1.28
CA LEU A 77 6.54 -0.82 -1.11
C LEU A 77 8.05 -1.16 -1.13
N ASN A 78 8.47 -2.26 -0.52
CA ASN A 78 9.85 -2.73 -0.54
C ASN A 78 10.34 -3.06 -1.95
N GLN A 79 9.47 -3.54 -2.84
CA GLN A 79 9.87 -3.88 -4.21
C GLN A 79 10.11 -2.64 -5.07
N VAL A 80 9.54 -1.51 -4.69
CA VAL A 80 9.32 -0.36 -5.59
C VAL A 80 9.99 0.90 -5.07
N LEU A 81 10.10 1.06 -3.74
CA LEU A 81 10.80 2.19 -3.13
C LEU A 81 12.31 1.95 -3.10
N PRO A 82 13.14 2.99 -3.36
CA PRO A 82 14.58 2.90 -3.20
C PRO A 82 15.01 2.55 -1.77
N ASP A 83 16.14 1.85 -1.62
CA ASP A 83 16.68 1.39 -0.31
C ASP A 83 16.78 2.48 0.76
N PHE A 84 17.07 3.72 0.36
CA PHE A 84 17.10 4.87 1.27
C PHE A 84 15.74 5.15 1.94
N PHE A 85 14.62 4.98 1.22
CA PHE A 85 13.29 5.05 1.80
C PHE A 85 13.02 3.89 2.75
N LEU A 86 13.49 2.68 2.41
CA LEU A 86 13.30 1.50 3.25
C LEU A 86 14.01 1.64 4.60
N SER A 87 15.21 2.22 4.60
CA SER A 87 16.00 2.48 5.82
C SER A 87 15.35 3.50 6.78
N THR A 88 14.52 4.40 6.26
CA THR A 88 13.80 5.44 7.03
C THR A 88 12.37 5.04 7.39
N LEU A 89 11.74 4.17 6.59
CA LEU A 89 10.39 3.63 6.81
C LEU A 89 10.28 2.84 8.12
N TRP A 90 11.27 1.99 8.42
CA TRP A 90 11.23 1.08 9.57
C TRP A 90 11.35 1.76 10.92
N MET A 91 12.02 2.92 10.95
CA MET A 91 12.33 3.59 12.21
C MET A 91 11.17 4.49 12.69
N TRP A 92 10.26 4.91 11.80
CA TRP A 92 9.33 6.03 12.08
C TRP A 92 7.83 5.73 11.84
N CYS A 93 7.43 4.56 11.32
CA CYS A 93 6.05 4.39 10.85
C CYS A 93 5.32 3.13 11.34
N PRO A 94 4.59 3.22 12.47
CA PRO A 94 3.45 2.34 12.72
C PRO A 94 2.22 2.71 11.87
N GLN A 95 2.23 3.89 11.21
CA GLN A 95 1.09 4.46 10.49
C GLN A 95 1.46 4.74 9.03
N TRP A 96 0.83 4.00 8.11
CA TRP A 96 1.07 4.08 6.66
C TRP A 96 0.79 5.45 6.05
N THR A 97 -0.05 6.25 6.69
CA THR A 97 -0.31 7.65 6.35
C THR A 97 0.95 8.53 6.41
N HIS A 98 1.90 8.24 7.30
CA HIS A 98 3.16 8.98 7.37
C HIS A 98 4.10 8.67 6.20
N VAL A 99 4.15 7.41 5.76
CA VAL A 99 4.92 7.01 4.57
C VAL A 99 4.41 7.75 3.34
N ILE A 100 3.08 7.83 3.19
CA ILE A 100 2.45 8.58 2.11
C ILE A 100 2.79 10.07 2.18
N ARG A 101 2.79 10.68 3.37
CA ARG A 101 3.22 12.09 3.55
C ARG A 101 4.70 12.32 3.22
N LEU A 102 5.58 11.37 3.56
CA LEU A 102 7.00 11.41 3.20
C LEU A 102 7.19 11.34 1.68
N LEU A 103 6.48 10.42 1.02
CA LEU A 103 6.46 10.35 -0.43
C LEU A 103 5.88 11.64 -1.05
N GLU A 104 4.86 12.24 -0.46
CA GLU A 104 4.36 13.54 -0.89
C GLU A 104 5.35 14.67 -0.69
N LYS A 105 6.14 14.65 0.39
CA LYS A 105 7.15 15.66 0.61
C LYS A 105 8.27 15.51 -0.42
N ASP A 106 8.81 14.30 -0.57
CA ASP A 106 9.98 14.05 -1.40
C ASP A 106 9.69 14.02 -2.91
N PHE A 107 8.42 13.77 -3.29
CA PHE A 107 7.96 13.72 -4.69
C PHE A 107 6.84 14.71 -5.04
N GLY A 108 6.28 15.44 -4.07
CA GLY A 108 5.11 16.31 -4.27
C GLY A 108 5.26 17.75 -3.75
N GLN A 109 6.32 18.11 -3.02
CA GLN A 109 6.55 19.49 -2.60
C GLN A 109 8.02 19.91 -2.77
N GLY A 110 8.32 20.75 -3.76
CA GLY A 110 9.61 21.46 -3.79
C GLY A 110 9.93 22.32 -5.02
N ASP A 111 9.40 22.01 -6.20
CA ASP A 111 9.57 22.86 -7.40
C ASP A 111 8.38 22.59 -8.33
N ALA A 112 7.71 23.64 -8.80
CA ALA A 112 6.65 23.53 -9.79
C ALA A 112 7.14 22.79 -11.06
N ALA A 113 8.42 22.92 -11.40
CA ALA A 113 9.05 22.15 -12.48
C ALA A 113 9.07 20.65 -12.17
N GLY A 114 9.42 20.27 -10.94
CA GLY A 114 9.44 18.87 -10.48
C GLY A 114 8.04 18.23 -10.52
N LEU A 115 7.00 18.95 -10.10
CA LEU A 115 5.60 18.48 -10.17
C LEU A 115 5.12 18.32 -11.62
N ILE A 116 5.50 19.22 -12.53
CA ILE A 116 5.14 19.16 -13.95
C ILE A 116 5.87 18.01 -14.66
N GLU A 117 7.17 17.82 -14.40
CA GLU A 117 7.95 16.70 -14.92
C GLU A 117 7.40 15.37 -14.42
N LEU A 118 7.12 15.29 -13.12
CA LEU A 118 6.51 14.12 -12.51
C LEU A 118 5.15 13.86 -13.18
N THR A 119 4.28 14.87 -13.28
CA THR A 119 2.96 14.77 -13.94
C THR A 119 3.08 14.35 -15.41
N ARG A 120 4.10 14.81 -16.15
CA ARG A 120 4.41 14.36 -17.53
C ARG A 120 4.93 12.92 -17.58
N ALA A 121 5.83 12.54 -16.69
CA ALA A 121 6.36 11.18 -16.57
C ALA A 121 5.23 10.20 -16.27
N TRP A 122 4.40 10.53 -15.27
CA TRP A 122 3.16 9.84 -14.96
C TRP A 122 2.25 9.79 -16.19
N SER A 123 1.93 10.90 -16.85
CA SER A 123 1.02 10.90 -18.02
C SER A 123 1.51 10.01 -19.17
N LYS A 124 2.82 10.01 -19.46
CA LYS A 124 3.46 9.08 -20.42
C LYS A 124 3.38 7.62 -19.96
N LEU A 125 3.53 7.37 -18.68
CA LEU A 125 3.46 6.04 -18.07
C LEU A 125 2.02 5.46 -18.02
N THR A 126 0.97 6.28 -17.83
CA THR A 126 -0.45 5.82 -17.87
C THR A 126 -0.86 5.25 -19.20
N ARG A 127 -0.15 5.62 -20.26
CA ARG A 127 -0.36 5.13 -21.61
C ARG A 127 0.45 3.86 -21.90
N ARG A 128 1.23 3.35 -20.93
CA ARG A 128 2.02 2.11 -21.06
C ARG A 128 1.37 0.96 -20.30
N PRO A 129 1.57 -0.29 -20.74
CA PRO A 129 1.07 -1.46 -20.03
C PRO A 129 1.78 -1.56 -18.66
N TRP A 130 1.00 -1.42 -17.60
CA TRP A 130 1.45 -1.47 -16.21
C TRP A 130 1.64 -2.91 -15.79
N ARG A 131 2.89 -3.38 -15.76
CA ARG A 131 3.22 -4.70 -15.19
C ARG A 131 4.02 -4.63 -13.89
N ASP A 132 4.63 -3.50 -13.56
CA ASP A 132 5.53 -3.42 -12.40
C ASP A 132 5.70 -1.99 -11.84
N LEU A 133 5.43 -1.81 -10.56
CA LEU A 133 5.64 -0.57 -9.81
C LEU A 133 7.14 -0.26 -9.60
N ARG A 134 8.07 -1.22 -9.70
CA ARG A 134 9.51 -0.95 -9.61
C ARG A 134 9.99 -0.14 -10.82
N THR A 135 9.43 -0.42 -11.99
CA THR A 135 9.70 0.34 -13.22
C THR A 135 9.27 1.80 -13.10
N LEU A 136 8.15 2.04 -12.41
CA LEU A 136 7.62 3.38 -12.14
C LEU A 136 8.60 4.23 -11.32
N PHE A 137 9.06 3.72 -10.18
CA PHE A 137 9.97 4.45 -9.30
C PHE A 137 11.39 4.58 -9.88
N ALA A 138 11.86 3.58 -10.62
CA ALA A 138 13.13 3.67 -11.34
C ALA A 138 13.15 4.80 -12.39
N GLN A 139 12.03 5.01 -13.10
CA GLN A 139 11.92 6.09 -14.08
C GLN A 139 11.86 7.48 -13.44
N ILE A 140 11.19 7.61 -12.29
CA ILE A 140 11.17 8.85 -11.50
C ILE A 140 12.58 9.19 -11.00
N LYS A 141 13.35 8.18 -10.56
CA LYS A 141 14.75 8.35 -10.14
C LYS A 141 15.63 8.88 -11.28
N MET A 142 15.49 8.36 -12.50
CA MET A 142 16.31 8.79 -13.64
C MET A 142 16.06 10.23 -14.08
N GLN A 143 14.84 10.75 -13.88
CA GLN A 143 14.56 12.16 -14.20
C GLN A 143 15.11 13.12 -13.15
N LYS A 144 15.21 12.70 -11.87
CA LYS A 144 15.81 13.51 -10.80
C LYS A 144 17.34 13.64 -10.89
N MET A 145 18.02 12.81 -11.68
CA MET A 145 19.49 12.80 -11.82
C MET A 145 19.99 13.46 -13.12
N ARG A 146 19.13 14.22 -13.83
CA ARG A 146 19.49 14.95 -15.04
C ARG A 146 19.45 16.45 -14.84
#